data_AF-A0A191HW84-F1
#
_entry.id   AF-A0A191HW84-F1
#
_cell.length_a   1.000
_cell.length_b   1.000
_cell.length_c   1.000
_cell.angle_alpha   90.00
_cell.angle_beta   90.00
_cell.angle_gamma   90.00
#
_symmetry.space_group_name_H-M   'P 1'
#
loop_
_entity.id
_entity.type
_entity.pdbx_description
1 polymer ?
#
loop_
_entity_poly.entity_id
_entity_poly.type
_entity_poly.pdbx_seq_one_letter_code
_entity_poly.pdbx_strand_id
1 'polypeptide(L)'
;MLEDLSLTNMMLAPIKQLNPDQFLPYVKENLEIIFIPGIFETIYKEKWQLYINFFKLQVNPYGDDATPKIDGLSIEAFIIEQLKS
;
A
#
# COMPACT_ATOMS: atom_id res chain seq x y z
N MET A 1 11.84 -21.51 2.51
CA MET A 1 11.28 -20.82 3.71
C MET A 1 12.00 -19.52 4.08
N LEU A 2 13.34 -19.40 3.99
CA LEU A 2 14.04 -18.11 4.17
C LEU A 2 13.78 -17.09 3.04
N GLU A 3 13.54 -17.59 1.83
CA GLU A 3 13.17 -16.77 0.66
C GLU A 3 11.80 -16.11 0.85
N ASP A 4 10.81 -16.84 1.39
CA ASP A 4 9.48 -16.28 1.72
C ASP A 4 9.56 -15.18 2.77
N LEU A 5 10.39 -15.35 3.80
CA LEU A 5 10.54 -14.34 4.86
C LEU A 5 11.22 -13.08 4.33
N SER A 6 12.26 -13.25 3.51
CA SER A 6 12.97 -12.15 2.87
C SER A 6 12.06 -11.37 1.93
N LEU A 7 11.29 -12.07 1.09
CA LEU A 7 10.32 -11.48 0.18
C LEU A 7 9.21 -10.74 0.94
N THR A 8 8.68 -11.37 1.99
CA THR A 8 7.66 -10.74 2.86
C THR A 8 8.21 -9.48 3.52
N ASN A 9 9.45 -9.49 4.01
CA ASN A 9 10.10 -8.31 4.59
C ASN A 9 10.29 -7.20 3.55
N MET A 10 10.64 -7.54 2.30
CA MET A 10 10.72 -6.56 1.21
C MET A 10 9.35 -5.93 0.90
N MET A 11 8.27 -6.71 0.92
CA MET A 11 6.90 -6.21 0.73
C MET A 11 6.45 -5.30 1.88
N LEU A 12 6.82 -5.63 3.11
CA LEU A 12 6.43 -4.88 4.31
C LEU A 12 7.26 -3.61 4.53
N ALA A 13 8.51 -3.58 4.08
CA ALA A 13 9.42 -2.46 4.30
C ALA A 13 8.85 -1.09 3.93
N PRO A 14 8.29 -0.86 2.73
CA PRO A 14 7.74 0.45 2.38
C PRO A 14 6.47 0.78 3.16
N ILE A 15 5.66 -0.23 3.51
CA ILE A 15 4.43 -0.02 4.28
C ILE A 15 4.77 0.50 5.68
N LYS A 16 5.81 -0.07 6.30
CA LYS A 16 6.31 0.35 7.62
C LYS A 16 6.92 1.75 7.63
N GLN A 17 7.27 2.29 6.46
CA GLN A 17 7.86 3.62 6.30
C GLN A 17 6.82 4.67 5.88
N LEU A 18 5.58 4.28 5.58
CA LEU A 18 4.50 5.22 5.29
C LEU A 18 4.23 6.10 6.51
N ASN A 19 4.31 7.41 6.30
CA ASN A 19 3.79 8.38 7.25
C ASN A 19 2.33 8.71 6.87
N PRO A 20 1.32 8.38 7.69
CA PRO A 20 -0.07 8.72 7.40
C PRO A 20 -0.34 10.22 7.31
N ASP A 21 0.45 11.04 8.03
CA ASP A 21 0.26 12.49 8.09
C ASP A 21 0.40 13.16 6.73
N GLN A 22 1.15 12.55 5.81
CA GLN A 22 1.31 13.06 4.44
C GLN A 22 0.00 13.06 3.65
N PHE A 23 -0.99 12.28 4.09
CA PHE A 23 -2.29 12.17 3.43
C PHE A 23 -3.35 13.10 4.01
N LEU A 24 -3.09 13.78 5.14
CA LEU A 24 -4.01 14.72 5.76
C LEU A 24 -4.55 15.80 4.81
N PRO A 25 -3.78 16.35 3.84
CA PRO A 25 -4.32 17.31 2.88
C PRO A 25 -5.44 16.75 1.98
N TYR A 26 -5.58 15.42 1.89
CA TYR A 26 -6.55 14.73 1.04
C TYR A 26 -7.75 14.17 1.81
N VAL A 27 -7.79 14.31 3.14
CA VAL A 27 -8.87 13.77 3.99
C VAL A 27 -9.39 14.82 4.96
N LYS A 28 -10.69 14.73 5.29
CA LYS A 28 -11.34 15.66 6.23
C LYS A 28 -11.37 15.14 7.67
N GLU A 29 -11.14 13.86 7.88
CA GLU A 29 -11.14 13.18 9.18
C GLU A 29 -9.97 12.18 9.26
N ASN A 30 -9.82 11.51 10.40
CA ASN A 30 -8.74 10.55 10.63
C ASN A 30 -8.83 9.36 9.67
N LEU A 31 -7.91 9.31 8.70
CA LEU A 31 -7.79 8.22 7.74
C LEU A 31 -7.05 7.04 8.36
N GLU A 32 -7.66 5.86 8.30
CA GLU A 32 -7.00 4.59 8.57
C GLU A 32 -6.68 3.88 7.25
N ILE A 33 -5.42 3.48 7.07
CA ILE A 33 -4.99 2.73 5.88
C ILE A 33 -4.66 1.31 6.33
N ILE A 34 -5.43 0.35 5.82
CA ILE A 34 -5.40 -1.03 6.28
C ILE A 34 -4.97 -1.93 5.13
N PHE A 35 -3.78 -2.53 5.24
CA PHE A 35 -3.30 -3.53 4.31
C PHE A 35 -3.75 -4.92 4.78
N ILE A 36 -4.69 -5.54 4.06
CA ILE A 36 -5.25 -6.84 4.42
C ILE A 36 -4.98 -7.89 3.33
N PRO A 37 -4.39 -9.04 3.66
CA PRO A 37 -4.41 -10.20 2.78
C PRO A 37 -5.81 -10.83 2.81
N GLY A 38 -6.52 -10.86 1.69
CA GLY A 38 -7.78 -11.62 1.59
C GLY A 38 -9.01 -10.85 1.11
N ILE A 39 -8.89 -9.59 0.70
CA ILE A 39 -9.93 -8.94 -0.11
C ILE A 39 -9.70 -9.29 -1.59
N PHE A 40 -10.76 -9.63 -2.33
CA PHE A 40 -10.65 -9.88 -3.78
C PHE A 40 -10.47 -8.58 -4.57
N GLU A 41 -11.07 -7.51 -4.07
CA GLU A 41 -10.99 -6.17 -4.64
C GLU A 41 -9.63 -5.55 -4.34
N THR A 42 -9.12 -4.70 -5.24
CA THR A 42 -7.86 -3.97 -5.01
C THR A 42 -8.00 -3.01 -3.82
N ILE A 43 -9.18 -2.37 -3.69
CA ILE A 43 -9.49 -1.39 -2.67
C ILE A 43 -10.93 -1.60 -2.18
N TYR A 44 -11.14 -1.43 -0.88
CA TYR A 44 -12.45 -1.21 -0.29
C TYR A 44 -12.41 0.06 0.57
N LYS A 45 -13.38 0.96 0.41
CA LYS A 45 -13.51 2.18 1.21
C LYS A 45 -14.71 2.05 2.13
N GLU A 46 -14.50 2.19 3.43
CA GLU A 46 -15.58 2.28 4.41
C GLU A 46 -15.33 3.47 5.33
N LYS A 47 -16.18 4.49 5.21
CA LYS A 47 -16.05 5.75 5.97
C LYS A 47 -14.66 6.38 5.79
N TRP A 48 -13.81 6.25 6.80
CA TRP A 48 -12.45 6.79 6.87
C TRP A 48 -11.38 5.71 6.78
N GLN A 49 -11.76 4.50 6.37
CA GLN A 49 -10.88 3.36 6.27
C GLN A 49 -10.66 3.05 4.79
N LEU A 50 -9.40 3.06 4.37
CA LEU A 50 -8.93 2.62 3.06
C LEU A 50 -8.30 1.24 3.22
N TYR A 51 -9.04 0.21 2.80
CA TYR A 51 -8.55 -1.16 2.77
C TYR A 51 -7.85 -1.41 1.45
N ILE A 52 -6.59 -1.85 1.50
CA ILE A 52 -5.75 -2.13 0.35
C ILE A 52 -5.39 -3.61 0.37
N ASN A 53 -5.58 -4.28 -0.75
CA ASN A 53 -5.19 -5.68 -0.88
C ASN A 53 -3.67 -5.80 -0.84
N PHE A 54 -3.14 -6.43 0.20
CA PHE A 54 -1.70 -6.61 0.35
C PHE A 54 -1.06 -7.33 -0.84
N PHE A 55 -1.76 -8.29 -1.47
CA PHE A 55 -1.22 -9.05 -2.60
C PHE A 55 -1.17 -8.25 -3.91
N LYS A 56 -1.71 -7.03 -3.95
CA LYS A 56 -1.55 -6.12 -5.08
C LYS A 56 -0.21 -5.39 -5.07
N LEU A 57 0.55 -5.50 -3.98
CA LEU A 57 1.93 -5.01 -3.93
C LEU A 57 2.82 -5.87 -4.82
N GLN A 58 3.35 -5.23 -5.86
CA GLN A 58 4.29 -5.81 -6.79
C GLN A 58 5.69 -5.36 -6.39
N VAL A 59 6.54 -6.31 -6.04
CA VAL A 59 7.96 -6.07 -5.82
C VAL A 59 8.69 -6.56 -7.07
N ASN A 60 9.60 -5.73 -7.61
CA ASN A 60 10.53 -6.18 -8.63
C ASN A 60 11.90 -6.43 -7.98
N PRO A 61 12.16 -7.61 -7.40
CA PRO A 61 13.43 -7.89 -6.71
C PRO A 61 14.63 -7.95 -7.67
N TYR A 62 14.40 -7.97 -8.98
CA TYR A 62 15.43 -8.06 -10.02
C TYR A 62 15.52 -6.81 -10.91
N GLY A 63 14.76 -5.75 -10.61
CA GLY A 63 14.81 -4.48 -11.32
C GLY A 63 15.67 -3.44 -10.62
N ASP A 64 16.00 -2.35 -11.34
CA ASP A 64 16.75 -1.21 -10.79
C ASP A 64 15.99 -0.50 -9.64
N ASP A 65 14.67 -0.67 -9.59
CA ASP A 65 13.79 -0.13 -8.57
C ASP A 65 13.15 -1.28 -7.77
N ALA A 66 13.73 -1.57 -6.61
CA ALA A 66 13.21 -2.56 -5.68
C ALA A 66 12.00 -2.04 -4.87
N THR A 67 11.54 -0.80 -5.13
CA THR A 67 10.42 -0.19 -4.41
C THR A 67 9.11 -0.88 -4.81
N PRO A 68 8.36 -1.42 -3.83
CA PRO A 68 7.07 -2.04 -4.13
C PRO A 68 6.06 -1.04 -4.68
N LYS A 69 5.28 -1.47 -5.68
CA LYS A 69 4.29 -0.67 -6.40
C LYS A 69 2.91 -1.32 -6.35
N ILE A 70 1.86 -0.53 -6.54
CA ILE A 70 0.49 -1.02 -6.70
C ILE A 70 -0.02 -0.46 -8.03
N ASP A 71 -0.47 -1.34 -8.92
CA ASP A 71 -0.94 -0.99 -10.26
C ASP A 71 0.03 -0.05 -11.03
N GLY A 72 1.34 -0.27 -10.87
CA GLY A 72 2.41 0.51 -11.51
C GLY A 72 2.76 1.85 -10.83
N LEU A 73 2.02 2.25 -9.80
CA LEU A 73 2.27 3.46 -9.02
C LEU A 73 3.05 3.17 -7.74
N SER A 74 3.75 4.19 -7.20
CA SER A 74 4.23 4.10 -5.82
C SER A 74 3.03 3.98 -4.88
N ILE A 75 3.23 3.34 -3.72
CA ILE A 75 2.15 3.13 -2.74
C ILE A 75 1.51 4.48 -2.35
N GLU A 76 2.32 5.53 -2.17
CA GLU A 76 1.85 6.88 -1.86
C GLU A 76 1.01 7.50 -2.97
N ALA A 77 1.49 7.44 -4.22
CA ALA A 77 0.76 7.97 -5.37
C ALA A 77 -0.57 7.24 -5.54
N PHE A 78 -0.57 5.92 -5.39
CA PHE A 78 -1.78 5.10 -5.42
C PHE A 78 -2.79 5.52 -4.34
N ILE A 79 -2.36 5.65 -3.08
CA ILE A 79 -3.23 6.09 -1.98
C ILE A 79 -3.81 7.48 -2.29
N ILE A 80 -2.99 8.43 -2.75
CA ILE A 80 -3.45 9.78 -3.08
C ILE A 80 -4.49 9.77 -4.20
N GLU A 81 -4.31 8.97 -5.25
CA GLU A 81 -5.31 8.82 -6.31
C GLU A 81 -6.62 8.25 -5.78
N GLN A 82 -6.54 7.29 -4.86
CA GLN A 82 -7.73 6.76 -4.21
C GLN A 82 -8.41 7.78 -3.31
N LEU A 83 -7.69 8.63 -2.59
CA LEU A 83 -8.31 9.65 -1.72
C LEU A 83 -8.94 10.80 -2.51
N LYS A 84 -8.45 11.07 -3.72
CA LYS A 84 -9.00 12.10 -4.63
C LYS A 84 -10.25 11.64 -5.39
N SER A 85 -10.41 10.34 -5.60
CA SER A 85 -11.55 9.72 -6.30
C SER A 85 -12.75 9.51 -5.38
#